data_AF-A0A096A6F0-F1
#
_entry.id   AF-A0A096A6F0-F1
#
_cell.length_a   1.000
_cell.length_b   1.000
_cell.length_c   1.000
_cell.angle_alpha   90.00
_cell.angle_beta   90.00
_cell.angle_gamma   90.00
#
_symmetry.space_group_name_H-M   'P 1'
#
loop_
_entity.id
_entity.type
_entity.pdbx_description
1 polymer ?
#
loop_
_entity_poly.entity_id
_entity_poly.type
_entity_poly.pdbx_seq_one_letter_code
_entity_poly.pdbx_strand_id
1 'polypeptide(L)'
;MYSVKEKLNHFRQLSSPSAAEADLALLREKSPGNSNLIRYGLAPSKNAEDILFDLLDVVTHDEIVRNRREFLAAQEAEEETDNIPDGNENPNPDGEKNPEDEKKNETPVVEGEKQEDETPKDDDNPADEKPTDETPAPEA
;
A
#
# COMPACT_ATOMS: atom_id res chain seq x y z
N MET A 1 20.05 4.61 3.56
CA MET A 1 18.89 5.47 3.27
C MET A 1 18.96 5.87 1.80
N TYR A 2 17.83 5.90 1.09
CA TYR A 2 17.80 6.19 -0.35
C TYR A 2 18.12 7.65 -0.66
N SER A 3 18.74 7.93 -1.80
CA SER A 3 18.75 9.29 -2.35
C SER A 3 17.32 9.74 -2.70
N VAL A 4 17.09 11.05 -2.86
CA VAL A 4 15.75 11.58 -3.22
C VAL A 4 15.20 10.91 -4.48
N LYS A 5 16.05 10.72 -5.50
CA LYS A 5 15.66 10.10 -6.78
C LYS A 5 15.31 8.61 -6.60
N GLU A 6 16.11 7.88 -5.84
CA GLU A 6 15.86 6.47 -5.55
C GLU A 6 14.61 6.28 -4.69
N LYS A 7 14.43 7.13 -3.67
CA LYS A 7 13.25 7.14 -2.80
C LYS A 7 11.98 7.32 -3.63
N LEU A 8 11.99 8.28 -4.55
CA LEU A 8 10.84 8.51 -5.44
C LEU A 8 10.57 7.32 -6.37
N ASN A 9 11.61 6.65 -6.85
CA ASN A 9 11.46 5.45 -7.66
C ASN A 9 10.82 4.31 -6.87
N HIS A 10 11.31 4.04 -5.66
CA HIS A 10 10.73 3.01 -4.78
C HIS A 10 9.31 3.37 -4.35
N PHE A 11 9.03 4.63 -4.04
CA PHE A 11 7.70 5.11 -3.73
C PHE A 11 6.70 4.80 -4.86
N ARG A 12 7.06 5.12 -6.11
CA ARG A 12 6.19 4.83 -7.27
C ARG A 12 5.93 3.34 -7.47
N GLN A 13 6.93 2.49 -7.24
CA GLN A 13 6.79 1.03 -7.35
C GLN A 13 5.91 0.44 -6.24
N LEU A 14 5.95 1.04 -5.05
CA LEU A 14 5.24 0.56 -3.87
C LEU A 14 3.87 1.25 -3.66
N SER A 15 3.50 2.25 -4.45
CA SER A 15 2.26 3.01 -4.22
C SER A 15 1.04 2.09 -4.31
N SER A 16 0.38 1.88 -3.18
CA SER A 16 -0.77 0.99 -3.06
C SER A 16 -1.58 1.32 -1.80
N PRO A 17 -2.78 1.93 -1.92
CA PRO A 17 -3.58 2.32 -0.76
C PRO A 17 -4.07 1.16 0.11
N SER A 18 -4.23 -0.05 -0.46
CA SER A 18 -4.66 -1.24 0.27
C SER A 18 -3.59 -1.77 1.23
N ALA A 19 -2.33 -1.42 1.00
CA ALA A 19 -1.22 -1.83 1.85
C ALA A 19 -0.98 -0.90 3.06
N ALA A 20 -1.78 0.16 3.21
CA ALA A 20 -1.55 1.20 4.21
C ALA A 20 -1.55 0.68 5.66
N GLU A 21 -2.37 -0.33 5.97
CA GLU A 21 -2.41 -0.95 7.31
C GLU A 21 -1.10 -1.70 7.61
N ALA A 22 -0.63 -2.51 6.66
CA ALA A 22 0.63 -3.23 6.77
C ALA A 22 1.81 -2.27 6.93
N ASP A 23 1.85 -1.21 6.11
CA ASP A 23 2.91 -0.20 6.15
C ASP A 23 2.87 0.61 7.44
N LEU A 24 1.68 0.95 7.95
CA LEU A 24 1.51 1.66 9.22
C LEU A 24 1.96 0.81 10.41
N ALA A 25 1.63 -0.48 10.43
CA ALA A 25 2.09 -1.41 11.45
C ALA A 25 3.63 -1.47 11.47
N LEU A 26 4.27 -1.59 10.30
CA LEU A 26 5.73 -1.59 10.19
C LEU A 26 6.34 -0.24 10.60
N LEU A 27 5.71 0.87 10.23
CA LEU A 27 6.18 2.21 10.61
C LEU A 27 6.15 2.41 12.14
N ARG A 28 5.12 1.90 12.83
CA ARG A 28 5.05 1.92 14.31
C ARG A 28 6.19 1.12 14.94
N GLU A 29 6.57 -0.02 14.36
CA GLU A 29 7.67 -0.84 14.85
C GLU A 29 9.04 -0.14 14.63
N LYS A 30 9.26 0.39 13.43
CA LYS A 30 10.57 0.91 13.01
C LYS A 30 10.82 2.35 13.43
N SER A 31 9.76 3.13 13.59
CA SER A 31 9.82 4.54 13.98
C SER A 31 8.66 4.90 14.93
N PRO A 32 8.64 4.35 16.15
CA PRO A 32 7.58 4.61 17.14
C PRO A 32 7.48 6.08 17.57
N GLY A 33 8.53 6.87 17.33
CA GLY A 33 8.57 8.31 17.60
C GLY A 33 8.05 9.20 16.47
N ASN A 34 7.55 8.64 15.36
CA ASN A 34 7.03 9.43 14.25
C ASN A 34 5.77 10.21 14.71
N SER A 35 5.80 11.54 14.58
CA SER A 35 4.74 12.44 15.03
C SER A 35 3.41 12.24 14.31
N ASN A 36 3.43 11.66 13.11
CA ASN A 36 2.26 11.43 12.28
C ASN A 36 1.53 10.11 12.63
N LEU A 37 2.06 9.25 13.51
CA LEU A 37 1.46 7.94 13.81
C LEU A 37 0.00 8.02 14.27
N ILE A 38 -0.35 9.05 15.04
CA ILE A 38 -1.73 9.29 15.47
C ILE A 38 -2.61 9.64 14.27
N ARG A 39 -2.16 10.56 13.40
CA ARG A 39 -2.88 10.95 12.18
C ARG A 39 -3.09 9.75 11.26
N TYR A 40 -2.04 8.96 11.04
CA TYR A 40 -2.08 7.77 10.20
C TYR A 40 -3.05 6.73 10.73
N GLY A 41 -3.06 6.49 12.04
CA GLY A 41 -4.00 5.53 12.66
C GLY A 41 -5.48 5.90 12.56
N LEU A 42 -5.83 7.16 12.32
CA LEU A 42 -7.23 7.58 12.15
C LEU A 42 -7.79 7.23 10.77
N ALA A 43 -6.94 7.22 9.74
CA ALA A 43 -7.37 6.91 8.37
C ALA A 43 -6.18 6.39 7.54
N PRO A 44 -5.71 5.15 7.75
CA PRO A 44 -4.49 4.64 7.12
C PRO A 44 -4.54 4.74 5.58
N SER A 45 -5.62 4.29 4.95
CA SER A 45 -5.76 4.32 3.48
C SER A 45 -5.72 5.73 2.87
N LYS A 46 -6.19 6.76 3.59
CA LYS A 46 -6.12 8.16 3.12
C LYS A 46 -4.72 8.76 3.24
N ASN A 47 -3.89 8.17 4.09
CA ASN A 47 -2.52 8.61 4.33
C ASN A 47 -1.50 7.62 3.75
N ALA A 48 -1.91 6.70 2.87
CA ALA A 48 -1.06 5.61 2.38
C ALA A 48 0.26 6.11 1.79
N GLU A 49 0.21 7.19 1.00
CA GLU A 49 1.39 7.79 0.39
C GLU A 49 2.33 8.41 1.45
N ASP A 50 1.79 9.19 2.38
CA ASP A 50 2.57 9.79 3.48
C ASP A 50 3.23 8.72 4.36
N ILE A 51 2.47 7.67 4.72
CA ILE A 51 2.97 6.53 5.48
C ILE A 51 4.13 5.86 4.73
N LEU A 52 3.95 5.58 3.44
CA LEU A 52 4.97 4.96 2.60
C LEU A 52 6.22 5.85 2.47
N PHE A 53 6.05 7.17 2.37
CA PHE A 53 7.15 8.10 2.26
C PHE A 53 7.97 8.17 3.55
N ASP A 54 7.30 8.25 4.72
CA ASP A 54 7.96 8.19 6.02
C ASP A 54 8.64 6.83 6.26
N LEU A 55 8.04 5.74 5.76
CA LEU A 55 8.58 4.40 5.91
C LEU A 55 9.85 4.20 5.08
N LEU A 56 9.90 4.72 3.85
CA LEU A 56 11.08 4.66 2.98
C LEU A 56 12.29 5.44 3.52
N ASP A 57 12.09 6.29 4.53
CA ASP A 57 13.19 6.92 5.26
C ASP A 57 13.88 5.92 6.21
N VAL A 58 13.15 4.98 6.77
CA VAL A 58 13.67 4.08 7.82
C VAL A 58 13.79 2.62 7.39
N VAL A 59 13.15 2.23 6.30
CA VAL A 59 13.01 0.83 5.84
C VAL A 59 13.33 0.73 4.35
N THR A 60 13.88 -0.43 3.96
CA THR A 60 14.18 -0.73 2.55
C THR A 60 12.96 -1.18 1.77
N HIS A 61 12.97 -0.98 0.45
CA HIS A 61 11.95 -1.46 -0.47
C HIS A 61 11.61 -2.95 -0.25
N ASP A 62 12.63 -3.81 -0.21
CA ASP A 62 12.43 -5.26 -0.11
C ASP A 62 11.80 -5.68 1.23
N GLU A 63 12.09 -4.93 2.28
CA GLU A 63 11.48 -5.14 3.59
C GLU A 63 10.00 -4.73 3.60
N ILE A 64 9.63 -3.64 2.93
CA ILE A 64 8.23 -3.25 2.75
C ILE A 64 7.47 -4.33 1.97
N VAL A 65 8.03 -4.82 0.84
CA VAL A 65 7.40 -5.87 0.03
C VAL A 65 7.16 -7.14 0.85
N ARG A 66 8.16 -7.55 1.62
CA ARG A 66 8.04 -8.76 2.47
C ARG A 66 6.97 -8.58 3.54
N ASN A 67 6.98 -7.46 4.25
CA ASN A 67 6.01 -7.16 5.30
C ASN A 67 4.58 -7.16 4.77
N ARG A 68 4.34 -6.55 3.60
CA ARG A 68 3.01 -6.57 2.97
C ARG A 68 2.52 -7.97 2.66
N ARG A 69 3.40 -8.85 2.15
CA ARG A 69 3.06 -10.25 1.89
C ARG A 69 2.74 -11.01 3.18
N GLU A 70 3.53 -10.81 4.22
CA GLU A 70 3.33 -11.46 5.52
C GLU A 70 2.04 -10.97 6.19
N PHE A 71 1.74 -9.68 6.11
CA PHE A 71 0.52 -9.10 6.65
C PHE A 71 -0.74 -9.63 5.95
N LEU A 72 -0.71 -9.77 4.62
CA LEU A 72 -1.83 -10.37 3.86
C LEU A 72 -2.04 -11.84 4.22
N ALA A 73 -0.96 -12.63 4.28
CA ALA A 73 -1.05 -14.04 4.67
C ALA A 73 -1.56 -14.22 6.11
N ALA A 74 -1.21 -13.31 7.02
CA ALA A 74 -1.73 -13.32 8.39
C ALA A 74 -3.23 -13.03 8.43
N GLN A 75 -3.71 -12.03 7.67
CA GLN A 75 -5.14 -11.73 7.59
C GLN A 75 -5.95 -12.89 6.99
N GLU A 76 -5.46 -13.53 5.93
CA GLU A 76 -6.12 -14.70 5.33
C GLU A 76 -6.23 -15.87 6.32
N ALA A 77 -5.18 -16.10 7.12
CA ALA A 77 -5.20 -17.14 8.15
C ALA A 77 -6.18 -16.84 9.29
N GLU A 78 -6.36 -15.57 9.67
CA GLU A 78 -7.35 -15.16 10.68
C GLU A 78 -8.78 -15.37 10.16
N GLU A 79 -9.07 -14.96 8.92
CA GLU A 79 -10.39 -15.12 8.29
C GLU A 79 -10.81 -16.60 8.12
N GLU A 80 -9.86 -17.52 7.90
CA GLU A 80 -10.13 -18.96 7.80
C GLU A 80 -10.49 -19.58 9.16
N THR A 81 -9.96 -19.05 10.28
CA THR A 81 -10.21 -19.59 11.62
C THR A 81 -11.54 -19.16 12.25
N ASP A 82 -12.11 -18.04 11.84
CA ASP A 82 -13.41 -17.55 12.34
C ASP A 82 -14.63 -18.29 11.75
N ASN A 83 -14.41 -19.25 10.84
CA ASN A 83 -15.46 -20.08 10.24
C ASN A 83 -15.65 -21.45 10.91
N ILE A 84 -15.01 -21.73 12.05
CA ILE A 84 -15.31 -22.94 12.82
C ILE A 84 -16.53 -22.63 13.71
N PRO A 85 -17.74 -23.16 13.43
CA PRO A 85 -18.82 -23.07 14.40
C PRO A 85 -18.36 -23.78 15.67
N ASP A 86 -18.38 -23.06 16.79
CA ASP A 86 -18.14 -23.57 18.14
C ASP A 86 -19.21 -24.61 18.48
N GLY A 87 -19.00 -25.83 17.98
CA GLY A 87 -19.84 -27.01 18.14
C GLY A 87 -19.21 -27.93 19.19
N ASN A 88 -19.45 -27.59 20.44
CA ASN A 88 -19.29 -28.47 21.58
C ASN A 88 -19.99 -29.83 21.33
N GLU A 89 -19.23 -30.94 21.21
CA GLU A 89 -19.37 -32.21 21.96
C GLU A 89 -18.79 -33.45 21.23
N ASN A 90 -17.74 -34.03 21.84
CA ASN A 90 -17.36 -35.46 21.93
C ASN A 90 -16.71 -36.19 20.72
N PRO A 91 -15.51 -36.81 20.87
CA PRO A 91 -14.89 -37.61 19.83
C PRO A 91 -15.48 -39.03 19.82
N ASN A 92 -15.92 -39.50 18.65
CA ASN A 92 -16.09 -40.93 18.42
C ASN A 92 -15.41 -41.28 17.08
N PRO A 93 -14.40 -42.16 17.05
CA PRO A 93 -13.71 -42.52 15.82
C PRO A 93 -14.23 -43.86 15.33
N ASP A 94 -15.11 -43.89 14.34
CA ASP A 94 -15.22 -45.06 13.45
C ASP A 94 -16.09 -44.78 12.22
N GLY A 95 -15.69 -45.35 11.07
CA GLY A 95 -16.66 -45.66 10.00
C GLY A 95 -16.43 -45.03 8.63
N GLU A 96 -15.41 -45.53 7.93
CA GLU A 96 -15.47 -46.01 6.52
C GLU A 96 -16.08 -45.17 5.36
N LYS A 97 -15.21 -44.94 4.35
CA LYS A 97 -15.38 -45.17 2.89
C LYS A 97 -16.18 -44.19 1.99
N ASN A 98 -15.41 -43.45 1.17
CA ASN A 98 -15.36 -43.39 -0.32
C ASN A 98 -16.59 -42.90 -1.14
N PRO A 99 -16.45 -42.58 -2.46
CA PRO A 99 -15.61 -41.57 -3.13
C PRO A 99 -16.38 -40.80 -4.25
N GLU A 100 -15.68 -39.98 -5.03
CA GLU A 100 -16.06 -39.33 -6.32
C GLU A 100 -17.27 -38.35 -6.37
N ASP A 101 -16.99 -37.08 -6.70
CA ASP A 101 -17.80 -36.36 -7.70
C ASP A 101 -16.89 -35.42 -8.53
N GLU A 102 -16.44 -35.92 -9.68
CA GLU A 102 -15.87 -35.13 -10.76
C GLU A 102 -16.98 -34.30 -11.42
N LYS A 103 -16.96 -32.96 -11.36
CA LYS A 103 -17.49 -32.10 -12.45
C LYS A 103 -16.70 -30.81 -12.66
N LYS A 104 -15.83 -30.91 -13.66
CA LYS A 104 -15.45 -29.93 -14.69
C LYS A 104 -16.46 -28.78 -14.90
N ASN A 105 -15.97 -27.54 -14.87
CA ASN A 105 -16.45 -26.40 -15.68
C ASN A 105 -15.35 -25.33 -15.66
N GLU A 106 -14.48 -25.29 -16.67
CA GLU A 106 -14.58 -24.40 -17.84
C GLU A 106 -14.69 -22.91 -17.47
N THR A 107 -13.53 -22.26 -17.45
CA THR A 107 -13.34 -20.82 -17.74
C THR A 107 -14.05 -20.46 -19.05
N PRO A 108 -14.73 -19.30 -19.10
CA PRO A 108 -14.05 -18.12 -19.63
C PRO A 108 -14.37 -16.90 -18.78
N VAL A 109 -13.59 -15.83 -18.81
CA VAL A 109 -13.87 -14.55 -19.50
C VAL A 109 -13.00 -13.57 -18.68
N VAL A 110 -12.11 -12.78 -19.24
CA VAL A 110 -12.41 -11.40 -19.62
C VAL A 110 -11.30 -10.91 -20.56
N GLU A 111 -11.79 -10.34 -21.67
CA GLU A 111 -11.06 -9.67 -22.72
C GLU A 111 -10.16 -8.56 -22.18
N GLY A 112 -8.98 -8.45 -22.78
CA GLY A 112 -8.11 -7.31 -22.58
C GLY A 112 -8.73 -6.07 -23.20
N GLU A 113 -9.25 -5.18 -22.36
CA GLU A 113 -9.49 -3.80 -22.73
C GLU A 113 -8.17 -3.03 -22.60
N LYS A 114 -7.52 -2.86 -23.76
CA LYS A 114 -6.55 -1.80 -24.00
C LYS A 114 -7.29 -0.49 -23.88
N GLN A 115 -7.01 0.30 -22.84
CA GLN A 115 -7.30 1.73 -22.90
C GLN A 115 -6.08 2.43 -23.47
N GLU A 116 -6.31 2.94 -24.67
CA GLU A 116 -5.40 3.70 -25.49
C GLU A 116 -5.33 5.13 -24.94
N ASP A 117 -4.10 5.52 -24.65
CA ASP A 117 -3.48 6.84 -24.84
C ASP A 117 -4.42 8.03 -25.11
N GLU A 118 -4.65 8.84 -24.08
CA GLU A 118 -4.98 10.26 -24.25
C GLU A 118 -3.96 11.11 -23.50
N THR A 119 -2.86 11.42 -24.19
CA THR A 119 -2.06 12.62 -23.92
C THR A 119 -2.93 13.86 -24.10
N PRO A 120 -2.92 14.79 -23.13
CA PRO A 120 -2.62 16.15 -23.56
C PRO A 120 -1.75 16.88 -22.53
N LYS A 121 -0.65 17.46 -23.01
CA LYS A 121 -0.33 18.90 -22.89
C LYS A 121 1.14 19.08 -23.25
N ASP A 122 1.35 19.53 -24.49
CA ASP A 122 2.57 20.25 -24.82
C ASP A 122 2.60 21.54 -24.00
N ASP A 123 3.68 21.66 -23.24
CA ASP A 123 4.20 22.86 -22.64
C ASP A 123 4.50 23.90 -23.73
N ASP A 124 3.72 24.97 -23.80
CA ASP A 124 4.19 26.26 -24.32
C ASP A 124 4.20 27.26 -23.17
N ASN A 125 5.31 27.22 -22.41
CA ASN A 125 5.73 28.28 -21.51
C ASN A 125 6.71 29.18 -22.27
N PRO A 126 6.30 30.37 -22.75
CA PRO A 126 7.26 31.40 -23.06
C PRO A 126 7.62 32.13 -21.76
N ALA A 127 8.88 31.98 -21.38
CA ALA A 127 9.56 32.81 -20.42
C ALA A 127 9.30 34.29 -20.69
N ASP A 128 8.98 35.04 -19.65
CA ASP A 128 9.31 36.47 -19.62
C ASP A 128 9.96 36.78 -18.26
N GLU A 129 11.29 36.79 -18.31
CA GLU A 129 12.13 37.47 -17.35
C GLU A 129 11.87 38.98 -17.46
N LYS A 130 11.49 39.64 -16.37
CA LYS A 130 12.19 40.88 -15.99
C LYS A 130 11.99 41.29 -14.53
N PRO A 131 13.08 41.67 -13.82
CA PRO A 131 13.02 42.25 -12.48
C PRO A 131 12.64 43.73 -12.54
N THR A 132 11.88 44.20 -11.56
CA THR A 132 11.87 45.63 -11.17
C THR A 132 11.88 45.73 -9.66
N ASP A 133 13.11 45.83 -9.16
CA ASP A 133 13.52 46.60 -8.00
C ASP A 133 12.84 47.98 -7.98
N GLU A 134 12.05 48.27 -6.94
CA GLU A 134 11.90 49.62 -6.38
C GLU A 134 11.61 49.52 -4.88
N THR A 135 12.67 49.62 -4.06
CA THR A 135 12.54 50.07 -2.67
C THR A 135 13.41 51.33 -2.50
N PRO A 136 12.84 52.54 -2.38
CA PRO A 136 13.59 53.68 -1.89
C PRO A 136 13.47 53.80 -0.37
N ALA A 137 14.62 53.55 0.27
CA ALA A 137 15.22 54.10 1.51
C ALA A 137 14.35 54.55 2.73
N PRO A 138 14.74 54.16 3.96
CA PRO A 138 14.33 54.85 5.18
C PRO A 138 15.26 56.02 5.58
N GLU A 139 14.62 57.01 6.20
CA GLU A 139 15.06 58.01 7.21
C GLU A 139 16.45 58.68 7.14
N ALA A 140 16.40 60.02 7.15
CA ALA A 140 17.36 60.89 7.83
C ALA A 140 16.61 62.06 8.48
#